data_AF-A0A0J7YXM8-F1
#
_entry.id   AF-A0A0J7YXM8-F1
#
_cell.length_a   1.000
_cell.length_b   1.000
_cell.length_c   1.000
_cell.angle_alpha   90.00
_cell.angle_beta   90.00
_cell.angle_gamma   90.00
#
_symmetry.space_group_name_H-M   'P 1'
#
loop_
_entity.id
_entity.type
_entity.pdbx_description
1 polymer ?
#
loop_
_entity_poly.entity_id
_entity_poly.type
_entity_poly.pdbx_seq_one_letter_code
_entity_poly.pdbx_strand_id
1 'polypeptide(L)'
;MAERQERTAPEAVPTRIGQVVMLHHAGDREEARRRLLDLWTELGEDGDPVHRCTLAHYLADTQDDPSDELAWDLRALTEAEGAGGALAVRALYPSLHLNLAADYVKLDRAEAARVHLRRARGAAGALGDDRYG
;
A
#
# COMPACT_ATOMS: atom_id res chain seq x y z
N MET A 1 24.73 -38.22 8.09
CA MET A 1 25.02 -37.31 6.97
C MET A 1 23.98 -37.54 5.89
N ALA A 2 22.94 -36.70 5.85
CA ALA A 2 22.14 -36.37 4.68
C ALA A 2 21.32 -35.14 5.10
N GLU A 3 21.78 -34.00 4.66
CA GLU A 3 21.36 -32.67 5.09
C GLU A 3 19.89 -32.43 4.77
N ARG A 4 19.18 -31.85 5.75
CA ARG A 4 17.90 -31.17 5.56
C ARG A 4 18.11 -30.14 4.45
N GLN A 5 17.65 -30.42 3.25
CA GLN A 5 17.32 -29.36 2.30
C GLN A 5 16.00 -28.74 2.75
N GLU A 6 16.06 -27.86 3.75
CA GLU A 6 15.09 -26.79 3.90
C GLU A 6 15.24 -25.86 2.70
N ARG A 7 14.71 -26.29 1.55
CA ARG A 7 14.26 -25.33 0.54
C ARG A 7 12.98 -24.75 1.10
N THR A 8 13.10 -23.70 1.91
CA THR A 8 11.95 -22.81 2.16
C THR A 8 11.40 -22.45 0.78
N ALA A 9 10.18 -22.92 0.47
CA ALA A 9 9.44 -22.41 -0.66
C ALA A 9 9.48 -20.87 -0.59
N PRO A 10 9.61 -20.15 -1.71
CA PRO A 10 9.61 -18.70 -1.68
C PRO A 10 8.40 -18.24 -0.86
N GLU A 11 8.67 -17.52 0.23
CA GLU A 11 7.61 -17.05 1.11
C GLU A 11 6.61 -16.25 0.26
N ALA A 12 5.31 -16.51 0.48
CA ALA A 12 4.27 -15.81 -0.26
C ALA A 12 4.43 -14.30 -0.07
N VAL A 13 4.26 -13.53 -1.15
CA VAL A 13 4.40 -12.07 -1.16
C VAL A 13 3.68 -11.38 0.02
N PRO A 14 2.43 -11.73 0.38
CA PRO A 14 1.76 -11.18 1.56
C PRO A 14 2.53 -11.34 2.87
N THR A 15 3.14 -12.51 3.09
CA THR A 15 3.92 -12.80 4.31
C THR A 15 5.15 -11.92 4.39
N ARG A 16 5.86 -11.77 3.26
CA ARG A 16 7.06 -10.92 3.17
C ARG A 16 6.71 -9.45 3.41
N ILE A 17 5.61 -8.97 2.82
CA ILE A 17 5.09 -7.62 3.11
C ILE A 17 4.82 -7.48 4.61
N GLY A 18 4.08 -8.40 5.22
CA GLY A 18 3.76 -8.36 6.66
C GLY A 18 4.99 -8.32 7.56
N GLN A 19 6.04 -9.09 7.24
CA GLN A 19 7.31 -9.06 7.99
C GLN A 19 7.98 -7.68 7.93
N VAL A 20 8.02 -7.06 6.74
CA VAL A 20 8.65 -5.76 6.57
C VAL A 20 7.83 -4.65 7.23
N VAL A 21 6.51 -4.76 7.25
CA VAL A 21 5.63 -3.82 7.97
C VAL A 21 5.83 -3.90 9.48
N MET A 22 5.98 -5.12 10.03
CA MET A 22 6.33 -5.27 11.45
C MET A 22 7.68 -4.62 11.77
N LEU A 23 8.67 -4.75 10.88
CA LEU A 23 9.97 -4.07 11.01
C LEU A 23 9.82 -2.54 10.96
N HIS A 24 9.00 -2.03 10.02
CA HIS A 24 8.70 -0.61 9.93
C HIS A 24 8.10 -0.07 11.24
N HIS A 25 7.11 -0.77 11.79
CA HIS A 25 6.49 -0.40 13.07
C HIS A 25 7.44 -0.55 14.27
N ALA A 26 8.47 -1.38 14.18
CA ALA A 26 9.53 -1.46 15.19
C ALA A 26 10.52 -0.27 15.13
N GLY A 27 10.37 0.63 14.15
CA GLY A 27 11.12 1.88 14.04
C GLY A 27 12.23 1.89 12.99
N ASP A 28 12.51 0.75 12.34
CA ASP A 28 13.56 0.65 11.33
C ASP A 28 13.03 0.99 9.93
N ARG A 29 12.70 2.28 9.73
CA ARG A 29 12.06 2.79 8.52
C ARG A 29 12.92 2.65 7.27
N GLU A 30 14.22 2.93 7.37
CA GLU A 30 15.13 2.89 6.21
C GLU A 30 15.28 1.46 5.68
N GLU A 31 15.49 0.50 6.58
CA GLU A 31 15.56 -0.91 6.19
C GLU A 31 14.22 -1.42 5.67
N ALA A 32 13.11 -1.00 6.28
CA ALA A 32 11.78 -1.32 5.77
C ALA A 32 11.59 -0.81 4.34
N ARG A 33 11.90 0.46 4.06
CA ARG A 33 11.83 1.04 2.73
C ARG A 33 12.64 0.24 1.72
N ARG A 34 13.90 -0.09 2.07
CA ARG A 34 14.80 -0.85 1.20
C ARG A 34 14.19 -2.22 0.84
N ARG A 35 13.69 -2.96 1.83
CA ARG A 35 13.08 -4.29 1.59
C ARG A 35 11.77 -4.22 0.82
N LEU A 36 10.95 -3.19 1.04
CA LEU A 36 9.73 -2.98 0.27
C LEU A 36 10.05 -2.62 -1.19
N LEU A 37 11.10 -1.82 -1.44
CA LEU A 37 11.56 -1.50 -2.80
C LEU A 37 12.10 -2.75 -3.51
N ASP A 38 12.89 -3.58 -2.83
CA ASP A 38 13.37 -4.86 -3.38
C ASP A 38 12.19 -5.75 -3.78
N LEU A 39 11.17 -5.86 -2.92
CA LEU A 39 9.92 -6.59 -3.21
C LEU A 39 9.17 -5.99 -4.40
N TRP A 40 9.15 -4.66 -4.52
CA TRP A 40 8.43 -3.96 -5.58
C TRP A 40 9.06 -4.25 -6.94
N THR A 41 10.40 -4.23 -7.00
CA THR A 41 11.16 -4.60 -8.18
C THR A 41 10.99 -6.08 -8.53
N GLU A 42 11.00 -6.97 -7.52
CA GLU A 42 10.79 -8.42 -7.74
C GLU A 42 9.39 -8.72 -8.30
N LEU A 43 8.37 -8.07 -7.77
CA LEU A 43 6.98 -8.30 -8.16
C LEU A 43 6.72 -7.88 -9.62
N GLY A 44 7.40 -6.83 -10.09
CA GLY A 44 7.32 -6.36 -11.47
C GLY A 44 5.92 -5.85 -11.85
N GLU A 45 5.78 -5.28 -13.06
CA GLU A 45 4.53 -4.68 -13.53
C GLU A 45 3.39 -5.70 -13.69
N ASP A 46 3.73 -6.97 -13.94
CA ASP A 46 2.77 -8.07 -14.10
C ASP A 46 2.33 -8.70 -12.77
N GLY A 47 2.80 -8.17 -11.64
CA GLY A 47 2.45 -8.68 -10.32
C GLY A 47 0.97 -8.48 -9.97
N ASP A 48 0.47 -9.28 -9.03
CA ASP A 48 -0.92 -9.18 -8.59
C ASP A 48 -1.26 -7.74 -8.13
N PRO A 49 -2.30 -7.10 -8.68
CA PRO A 49 -2.64 -5.72 -8.37
C PRO A 49 -2.94 -5.44 -6.90
N VAL A 50 -3.49 -6.42 -6.15
CA VAL A 50 -3.73 -6.29 -4.71
C VAL A 50 -2.40 -6.20 -3.97
N HIS A 51 -1.45 -7.08 -4.31
CA HIS A 51 -0.11 -7.05 -3.71
C HIS A 51 0.65 -5.78 -4.08
N ARG A 52 0.59 -5.34 -5.35
CA ARG A 52 1.22 -4.09 -5.80
C ARG A 52 0.61 -2.88 -5.10
N CYS A 53 -0.71 -2.79 -5.02
CA CYS A 53 -1.40 -1.73 -4.25
C CYS A 53 -0.96 -1.71 -2.79
N THR A 54 -0.95 -2.88 -2.13
CA THR A 54 -0.56 -3.00 -0.72
C THR A 54 0.89 -2.57 -0.50
N LEU A 55 1.79 -2.98 -1.39
CA LEU A 55 3.20 -2.66 -1.31
C LEU A 55 3.49 -1.17 -1.56
N ALA A 56 2.82 -0.57 -2.55
CA ALA A 56 2.92 0.86 -2.81
C ALA A 56 2.42 1.70 -1.62
N HIS A 57 1.34 1.29 -0.96
CA HIS A 57 0.85 1.95 0.25
C HIS A 57 1.90 1.92 1.37
N TYR A 58 2.46 0.76 1.70
CA TYR A 58 3.50 0.70 2.73
C TYR A 58 4.80 1.40 2.32
N LEU A 59 5.11 1.49 1.02
CA LEU A 59 6.22 2.32 0.55
C LEU A 59 5.97 3.79 0.81
N ALA A 60 4.75 4.29 0.63
CA ALA A 60 4.38 5.67 0.96
C ALA A 60 4.68 5.99 2.43
N ASP A 61 4.21 5.15 3.36
CA ASP A 61 4.40 5.32 4.82
C ASP A 61 5.88 5.38 5.26
N THR A 62 6.77 4.84 4.43
CA THR A 62 8.21 4.89 4.72
C THR A 62 8.91 6.14 4.22
N GLN A 63 8.29 7.00 3.42
CA GLN A 63 8.92 8.20 2.86
C GLN A 63 9.02 9.35 3.89
N ASP A 64 10.06 10.18 3.76
CA ASP A 64 10.22 11.38 4.59
C ASP A 64 9.80 12.66 3.85
N ASP A 65 9.92 12.68 2.51
CA ASP A 65 9.43 13.77 1.69
C ASP A 65 7.95 13.57 1.36
N PRO A 66 7.05 14.53 1.68
CA PRO A 66 5.63 14.39 1.41
C PRO A 66 5.27 14.26 -0.09
N SER A 67 6.15 14.70 -1.00
CA SER A 67 5.94 14.53 -2.45
C SER A 67 6.23 13.10 -2.88
N ASP A 68 7.24 12.46 -2.29
CA ASP A 68 7.56 11.06 -2.53
C ASP A 68 6.48 10.14 -1.95
N GLU A 69 5.98 10.46 -0.75
CA GLU A 69 4.83 9.79 -0.14
C GLU A 69 3.61 9.85 -1.07
N LEU A 70 3.24 11.06 -1.51
CA LEU A 70 2.14 11.27 -2.46
C LEU A 70 2.31 10.47 -3.75
N ALA A 71 3.54 10.42 -4.29
CA ALA A 71 3.81 9.69 -5.52
C ALA A 71 3.57 8.18 -5.35
N TRP A 72 3.90 7.62 -4.19
CA TRP A 72 3.63 6.22 -3.87
C TRP A 72 2.15 5.95 -3.58
N ASP A 73 1.44 6.83 -2.88
CA ASP A 73 0.01 6.67 -2.65
C ASP A 73 -0.83 6.80 -3.95
N LEU A 74 -0.41 7.66 -4.89
CA LEU A 74 -1.03 7.73 -6.22
C LEU A 74 -0.79 6.44 -7.01
N ARG A 75 0.38 5.82 -6.83
CA ARG A 75 0.69 4.53 -7.44
C ARG A 75 -0.19 3.43 -6.81
N ALA A 76 -0.34 3.41 -5.49
CA ALA A 76 -1.23 2.46 -4.82
C ALA A 76 -2.68 2.56 -5.34
N LEU A 77 -3.21 3.78 -5.50
CA LEU A 77 -4.53 3.98 -6.10
C LEU A 77 -4.61 3.48 -7.55
N THR A 78 -3.57 3.71 -8.35
CA THR A 78 -3.52 3.24 -9.75
C THR A 78 -3.56 1.71 -9.83
N GLU A 79 -2.80 1.02 -8.99
CA GLU A 79 -2.81 -0.45 -8.92
C GLU A 79 -4.19 -0.97 -8.48
N ALA A 80 -4.83 -0.29 -7.52
CA ALA A 80 -6.19 -0.62 -7.09
C ALA A 80 -7.22 -0.46 -8.22
N GLU A 81 -7.15 0.62 -8.98
CA GLU A 81 -8.04 0.87 -10.13
C GLU A 81 -7.80 -0.16 -11.25
N GLY A 82 -6.54 -0.56 -11.48
CA GLY A 82 -6.16 -1.59 -12.45
C GLY A 82 -6.68 -2.99 -12.13
N ALA A 83 -6.99 -3.28 -10.86
CA ALA A 83 -7.53 -4.57 -10.41
C ALA A 83 -8.98 -4.85 -10.83
N GLY A 84 -9.62 -3.97 -11.62
CA GLY A 84 -10.93 -4.23 -12.21
C GLY A 84 -12.09 -4.28 -11.21
N GLY A 85 -11.91 -3.71 -10.01
CA GLY A 85 -12.96 -3.61 -9.00
C GLY A 85 -13.24 -4.92 -8.25
N ALA A 86 -12.24 -5.80 -8.10
CA ALA A 86 -12.29 -6.91 -7.15
C ALA A 86 -12.72 -6.41 -5.76
N LEU A 87 -13.62 -7.14 -5.08
CA LEU A 87 -14.20 -6.71 -3.80
C LEU A 87 -13.13 -6.39 -2.74
N ALA A 88 -12.07 -7.22 -2.68
CA ALA A 88 -10.95 -7.00 -1.77
C ALA A 88 -10.25 -5.65 -1.98
N VAL A 89 -10.18 -5.18 -3.23
CA VAL A 89 -9.58 -3.89 -3.58
C VAL A 89 -10.54 -2.73 -3.33
N ARG A 90 -11.84 -2.93 -3.55
CA ARG A 90 -12.85 -1.91 -3.25
C ARG A 90 -12.84 -1.49 -1.78
N ALA A 91 -12.58 -2.44 -0.88
CA ALA A 91 -12.44 -2.17 0.55
C ALA A 91 -11.25 -1.25 0.88
N LEU A 92 -10.26 -1.14 -0.01
CA LEU A 92 -9.09 -0.26 0.18
C LEU A 92 -9.35 1.19 -0.23
N TYR A 93 -10.32 1.45 -1.12
CA TYR A 93 -10.54 2.79 -1.68
C TYR A 93 -10.76 3.90 -0.66
N PRO A 94 -11.51 3.71 0.46
CA PRO A 94 -11.62 4.74 1.47
C PRO A 94 -10.27 5.12 2.06
N SER A 95 -9.45 4.13 2.43
CA SER A 95 -8.13 4.36 3.02
C SER A 95 -7.18 5.03 2.02
N LEU A 96 -7.11 4.53 0.79
CA LEU A 96 -6.27 5.09 -0.27
C LEU A 96 -6.60 6.57 -0.53
N HIS A 97 -7.88 6.91 -0.55
CA HIS A 97 -8.29 8.31 -0.71
C HIS A 97 -8.06 9.16 0.55
N LEU A 98 -8.09 8.59 1.74
CA LEU A 98 -7.73 9.33 2.96
C LEU A 98 -6.24 9.65 3.01
N ASN A 99 -5.37 8.71 2.63
CA ASN A 99 -3.92 8.95 2.56
C ASN A 99 -3.58 10.07 1.57
N LEU A 100 -4.13 9.99 0.35
CA LEU A 100 -3.97 11.07 -0.64
C LEU A 100 -4.47 12.42 -0.13
N ALA A 101 -5.58 12.43 0.62
CA ALA A 101 -6.06 13.67 1.22
C ALA A 101 -5.08 14.21 2.28
N ALA A 102 -4.48 13.35 3.11
CA ALA A 102 -3.48 13.73 4.10
C ALA A 102 -2.21 14.27 3.44
N ASP A 103 -1.73 13.64 2.36
CA ASP A 103 -0.53 14.09 1.64
C ASP A 103 -0.73 15.43 0.96
N TYR A 104 -1.89 15.62 0.32
CA TYR A 104 -2.22 16.92 -0.24
C TYR A 104 -2.34 18.01 0.84
N VAL A 105 -2.72 17.68 2.08
CA VAL A 105 -2.64 18.64 3.20
C VAL A 105 -1.20 18.96 3.55
N LYS A 106 -0.31 17.95 3.66
CA LYS A 106 1.13 18.16 3.94
C LYS A 106 1.81 19.06 2.91
N LEU A 107 1.32 19.02 1.65
CA LEU A 107 1.82 19.81 0.53
C LEU A 107 1.09 21.15 0.31
N ASP A 108 0.22 21.56 1.22
CA ASP A 108 -0.59 22.79 1.14
C ASP A 108 -1.50 22.88 -0.11
N ARG A 109 -1.98 21.72 -0.58
CA ARG A 109 -2.88 21.56 -1.74
C ARG A 109 -4.30 21.25 -1.29
N ALA A 110 -4.90 22.15 -0.52
CA ALA A 110 -6.19 21.94 0.15
C ALA A 110 -7.35 21.55 -0.79
N GLU A 111 -7.40 22.07 -2.02
CA GLU A 111 -8.45 21.73 -2.98
C GLU A 111 -8.40 20.25 -3.40
N ALA A 112 -7.20 19.75 -3.70
CA ALA A 112 -6.99 18.34 -4.04
C ALA A 112 -7.32 17.45 -2.83
N ALA A 113 -6.90 17.84 -1.62
CA ALA A 113 -7.25 17.11 -0.40
C ALA A 113 -8.77 16.96 -0.22
N ARG A 114 -9.55 18.03 -0.45
CA ARG A 114 -11.02 17.99 -0.35
C ARG A 114 -11.66 17.06 -1.39
N VAL A 115 -11.10 16.97 -2.59
CA VAL A 115 -11.59 16.03 -3.62
C VAL A 115 -11.43 14.60 -3.12
N HIS A 116 -10.24 14.24 -2.63
CA HIS A 116 -9.96 12.90 -2.14
C HIS A 116 -10.75 12.56 -0.88
N LEU A 117 -10.94 13.50 0.05
CA LEU A 117 -11.80 13.29 1.21
C LEU A 117 -13.26 12.98 0.84
N ARG A 118 -13.81 13.66 -0.19
CA ARG A 118 -15.16 13.34 -0.69
C ARG A 118 -15.22 11.95 -1.31
N ARG A 119 -14.20 11.56 -2.07
CA ARG A 119 -14.12 10.22 -2.66
C ARG A 119 -14.00 9.14 -1.59
N ALA A 120 -13.17 9.35 -0.57
CA ALA A 120 -13.05 8.45 0.58
C ALA A 120 -14.41 8.21 1.25
N ARG A 121 -15.17 9.27 1.53
CA ARG A 121 -16.51 9.16 2.12
C ARG A 121 -17.50 8.43 1.22
N GLY A 122 -17.48 8.72 -0.08
CA GLY A 122 -18.33 8.03 -1.05
C GLY A 122 -18.03 6.53 -1.13
N ALA A 123 -16.75 6.16 -1.10
CA ALA A 123 -16.31 4.77 -1.10
C ALA A 123 -16.65 4.06 0.22
N ALA A 124 -16.51 4.76 1.37
CA ALA A 124 -16.84 4.19 2.68
C ALA A 124 -18.33 3.86 2.81
N GLY A 125 -19.21 4.70 2.25
CA GLY A 125 -20.66 4.42 2.22
C GLY A 125 -21.07 3.22 1.36
N ALA A 126 -20.14 2.64 0.59
CA ALA A 126 -20.36 1.42 -0.19
C ALA A 126 -19.79 0.16 0.48
N LEU A 127 -19.15 0.30 1.65
CA LEU A 127 -18.73 -0.83 2.47
C LEU A 127 -19.92 -1.40 3.25
N GLY A 128 -19.74 -2.59 3.82
CA GLY A 128 -20.80 -3.34 4.52
C GLY A 128 -21.12 -2.74 5.89
N ASP A 129 -21.38 -3.60 6.88
CA ASP A 129 -21.38 -3.23 8.31
C ASP A 129 -20.33 -4.13 8.99
N ASP A 130 -19.07 -4.03 8.57
CA ASP A 130 -17.95 -4.83 9.07
C ASP A 130 -16.76 -3.98 9.51
N ARG A 131 -15.61 -4.62 9.80
CA ARG A 131 -14.42 -3.93 10.33
C ARG A 131 -13.80 -2.94 9.33
N TYR A 132 -14.13 -3.10 8.05
CA TYR A 132 -13.67 -2.25 6.96
C TYR A 132 -14.70 -1.17 6.63
N GLY A 133 -15.96 -1.40 6.97
CA GLY A 133 -17.09 -0.51 6.86
C GLY A 133 -18.33 -1.36 6.95
#